data_AF-A0A8J6LF67-F1
#
_entry.id   AF-A0A8J6LF67-F1
#
_cell.length_a   1.000
_cell.length_b   1.000
_cell.length_c   1.000
_cell.angle_alpha   90.00
_cell.angle_beta   90.00
_cell.angle_gamma   90.00
#
_symmetry.space_group_name_H-M   'P 1'
#
loop_
_entity.id
_entity.type
_entity.pdbx_description
1 polymer ?
#
loop_
_entity_poly.entity_id
_entity_poly.type
_entity_poly.pdbx_seq_one_letter_code
_entity_poly.pdbx_strand_id
1 'polypeptide(L)'
;MCHNELDKLNEKENEEVIAMDQKYKKLRQECYDKRSKIIEKIPDFWFTVFTGHPDLCNILTEEEEDCLHYLRKLEVDMADNNSGYCIKFYFRENPYFKNDFLVKEISYKQDKMASESTKIDWTKPQKKTPAKAPGKKRTREEPKSFFGWFSNNDDPANDKIAEIIKDDVWANTLQYYLPDPDMEGEDDSNESSEGEEGDETNGDKTAQASGDGTSSN
;
A
#
# COMPACT_ATOMS: atom_id res chain seq x y z
N MET A 1 -4.22 -11.71 -55.69
CA MET A 1 -5.57 -11.21 -55.33
C MET A 1 -5.94 -11.64 -53.92
N CYS A 2 -5.95 -12.94 -53.58
CA CYS A 2 -6.30 -13.40 -52.24
C CYS A 2 -5.39 -12.90 -51.11
N HIS A 3 -4.08 -12.73 -51.35
CA HIS A 3 -3.16 -12.20 -50.33
C HIS A 3 -3.52 -10.75 -49.92
N ASN A 4 -3.80 -9.88 -50.90
CA ASN A 4 -4.25 -8.51 -50.62
C ASN A 4 -5.61 -8.46 -49.90
N GLU A 5 -6.47 -9.46 -50.08
CA GLU A 5 -7.73 -9.55 -49.32
C GLU A 5 -7.48 -9.97 -47.87
N LEU A 6 -6.54 -10.89 -47.64
CA LEU A 6 -6.09 -11.24 -46.28
C LEU A 6 -5.43 -10.05 -45.58
N ASP A 7 -4.58 -9.29 -46.26
CA ASP A 7 -3.92 -8.11 -45.67
C ASP A 7 -4.93 -7.06 -45.23
N LYS A 8 -5.97 -6.80 -46.05
CA LYS A 8 -7.06 -5.88 -45.70
C LYS A 8 -7.89 -6.35 -44.51
N LEU A 9 -8.10 -7.66 -44.39
CA LEU A 9 -8.80 -8.24 -43.24
C LEU A 9 -7.97 -8.06 -41.96
N ASN A 10 -6.67 -8.35 -42.02
CA ASN A 10 -5.76 -8.16 -40.88
C ASN A 10 -5.64 -6.68 -40.46
N GLU A 11 -5.56 -5.76 -41.43
CA GLU A 11 -5.51 -4.32 -41.15
C GLU A 11 -6.78 -3.87 -40.42
N LYS A 12 -7.95 -4.28 -40.92
CA LYS A 12 -9.24 -3.98 -40.29
C LYS A 12 -9.36 -4.58 -38.89
N GLU A 13 -8.93 -5.83 -38.70
CA GLU A 13 -8.92 -6.46 -37.37
C GLU A 13 -8.02 -5.69 -36.41
N ASN A 14 -6.82 -5.31 -36.84
CA ASN A 14 -5.89 -4.53 -36.02
C ASN A 14 -6.46 -3.15 -35.67
N GLU A 15 -7.11 -2.46 -36.60
CA GLU A 15 -7.82 -1.20 -36.34
C GLU A 15 -8.93 -1.37 -35.29
N GLU A 16 -9.74 -2.43 -35.40
CA GLU A 16 -10.81 -2.72 -34.45
C GLU A 16 -10.27 -3.03 -33.05
N VAL A 17 -9.19 -3.80 -32.95
CA VAL A 17 -8.49 -4.09 -31.68
C VAL A 17 -7.96 -2.80 -31.05
N ILE A 18 -7.26 -1.95 -31.82
CA ILE A 18 -6.73 -0.68 -31.32
C ILE A 18 -7.87 0.23 -30.82
N ALA A 19 -8.96 0.34 -31.58
CA ALA A 19 -10.11 1.16 -31.21
C ALA A 19 -10.79 0.65 -29.92
N MET A 20 -10.92 -0.67 -29.79
CA MET A 20 -11.46 -1.31 -28.60
C MET A 20 -10.56 -1.05 -27.38
N ASP A 21 -9.25 -1.24 -27.51
CA ASP A 21 -8.29 -1.03 -26.43
C ASP A 21 -8.28 0.42 -25.95
N GLN A 22 -8.30 1.39 -26.87
CA GLN A 22 -8.41 2.81 -26.52
C GLN A 22 -9.70 3.12 -25.76
N LYS A 23 -10.83 2.56 -26.19
CA LYS A 23 -12.12 2.73 -25.52
C LYS A 23 -12.07 2.22 -24.08
N TYR A 24 -11.59 0.99 -23.87
CA TYR A 24 -11.54 0.39 -22.54
C TYR A 24 -10.43 0.98 -21.66
N LYS A 25 -9.32 1.45 -22.24
CA LYS A 25 -8.29 2.23 -21.52
C LYS A 25 -8.90 3.48 -20.90
N LYS A 26 -9.67 4.25 -21.68
CA LYS A 26 -10.35 5.44 -21.18
C LYS A 26 -11.37 5.12 -20.07
N LEU A 27 -12.20 4.10 -20.27
CA LEU A 27 -13.17 3.67 -19.27
C LEU A 27 -12.49 3.21 -17.96
N ARG A 28 -11.40 2.46 -18.04
CA ARG A 28 -10.59 2.06 -16.87
C ARG A 28 -10.00 3.27 -16.16
N GLN A 29 -9.46 4.24 -16.91
CA GLN A 29 -8.93 5.47 -16.34
C GLN A 29 -10.00 6.24 -15.54
N GLU A 30 -11.20 6.40 -16.09
CA GLU A 30 -12.30 7.06 -15.38
C GLU A 30 -12.69 6.33 -14.08
N CYS A 31 -12.61 4.99 -14.05
CA CYS A 31 -12.81 4.20 -12.83
C CYS A 31 -11.68 4.41 -11.82
N TYR A 32 -10.41 4.42 -12.28
CA TYR A 32 -9.26 4.67 -11.41
C TYR A 32 -9.27 6.08 -10.82
N ASP A 33 -9.67 7.09 -11.59
CA ASP A 33 -9.80 8.47 -11.11
C ASP A 33 -10.87 8.58 -10.02
N LYS A 34 -12.02 7.90 -10.19
CA LYS A 34 -13.08 7.85 -9.17
C LYS A 34 -12.58 7.13 -7.91
N ARG A 35 -11.91 5.98 -8.08
CA ARG A 35 -11.33 5.22 -6.96
C ARG A 35 -10.31 6.07 -6.19
N SER A 36 -9.43 6.77 -6.91
CA SER A 36 -8.40 7.61 -6.31
C SER A 36 -8.99 8.74 -5.46
N LYS A 37 -10.05 9.41 -5.93
CA LYS A 37 -10.78 10.45 -5.16
C LYS A 37 -11.43 9.94 -3.87
N ILE A 38 -11.79 8.65 -3.83
CA ILE A 38 -12.34 8.01 -2.63
C ILE A 38 -11.20 7.64 -1.69
N ILE A 39 -10.17 6.95 -2.19
CA ILE A 39 -9.00 6.52 -1.42
C ILE A 39 -8.28 7.70 -0.77
N GLU A 40 -8.15 8.85 -1.44
CA GLU A 40 -7.51 10.05 -0.87
C GLU A 40 -8.15 10.53 0.45
N LYS A 41 -9.40 10.13 0.73
CA LYS A 41 -10.13 10.48 1.96
C LYS A 41 -9.98 9.45 3.07
N ILE A 42 -9.39 8.29 2.78
CA ILE A 42 -9.19 7.20 3.73
C ILE A 42 -7.77 7.32 4.28
N PRO A 43 -7.59 7.64 5.58
CA PRO A 43 -6.27 7.69 6.20
C PRO A 43 -5.55 6.34 6.08
N ASP A 44 -4.24 6.38 5.89
CA ASP A 44 -3.34 5.21 5.88
C ASP A 44 -3.69 4.10 4.88
N PHE A 45 -4.57 4.37 3.91
CA PHE A 45 -5.04 3.36 2.96
C PHE A 45 -3.88 2.65 2.24
N TRP A 46 -2.98 3.42 1.64
CA TRP A 46 -1.84 2.84 0.93
C TRP A 46 -0.82 2.22 1.87
N PHE A 47 -0.65 2.76 3.09
CA PHE A 47 0.17 2.13 4.10
C PHE A 47 -0.34 0.71 4.41
N THR A 48 -1.63 0.57 4.76
CA THR A 48 -2.28 -0.73 5.04
C THR A 48 -2.17 -1.68 3.87
N VAL A 49 -2.36 -1.19 2.64
CA VAL A 49 -2.26 -2.03 1.43
C VAL A 49 -0.84 -2.58 1.24
N PHE A 50 0.18 -1.74 1.44
CA PHE A 50 1.58 -2.15 1.27
C PHE A 50 2.04 -3.11 2.37
N THR A 51 1.63 -2.87 3.62
CA THR A 51 1.95 -3.77 4.75
C THR A 51 1.11 -5.06 4.73
N GLY A 52 -0.08 -5.04 4.15
CA GLY A 52 -0.93 -6.22 3.95
C GLY A 52 -0.52 -7.11 2.78
N HIS A 53 0.28 -6.62 1.83
CA HIS A 53 0.72 -7.42 0.68
C HIS A 53 1.93 -8.32 1.04
N PRO A 54 1.85 -9.66 0.87
CA PRO A 54 2.87 -10.61 1.33
C PRO A 54 4.30 -10.33 0.88
N ASP A 55 4.49 -9.87 -0.35
CA ASP A 55 5.83 -9.57 -0.88
C ASP A 55 6.30 -8.14 -0.61
N LEU A 56 5.39 -7.16 -0.49
CA LEU A 56 5.78 -5.76 -0.33
C LEU A 56 6.13 -5.45 1.13
N CYS A 57 5.46 -6.09 2.10
CA CYS A 57 5.80 -5.91 3.51
C CYS A 57 7.25 -6.35 3.81
N ASN A 58 7.75 -7.39 3.13
CA ASN A 58 9.09 -7.94 3.33
C ASN A 58 10.23 -6.99 2.90
N ILE A 59 9.94 -6.00 2.06
CA ILE A 59 10.95 -5.03 1.60
C ILE A 59 10.86 -3.70 2.33
N LEU A 60 9.93 -3.54 3.27
CA LEU A 60 9.80 -2.33 4.07
C LEU A 60 10.66 -2.45 5.33
N THR A 61 11.46 -1.42 5.59
CA THR A 61 12.08 -1.25 6.91
C THR A 61 11.16 -0.43 7.81
N GLU A 62 11.35 -0.50 9.13
CA GLU A 62 10.57 0.26 10.12
C GLU A 62 10.51 1.77 9.80
N GLU A 63 11.62 2.39 9.36
CA GLU A 63 11.64 3.81 8.96
C GLU A 63 10.86 4.05 7.66
N GLU A 64 10.81 3.08 6.76
CA GLU A 64 10.07 3.17 5.50
C GLU A 64 8.57 2.96 5.70
N GLU A 65 8.17 2.07 6.61
CA GLU A 65 6.78 1.91 7.06
C GLU A 65 6.25 3.22 7.63
N ASP A 66 7.01 3.86 8.53
CA ASP A 66 6.65 5.16 9.11
C ASP A 66 6.52 6.25 8.03
N CYS A 67 7.41 6.24 7.03
CA CYS A 67 7.33 7.14 5.88
C CYS A 67 6.09 6.88 5.00
N LEU A 68 5.63 5.63 4.87
CA LEU A 68 4.47 5.28 4.07
C LEU A 68 3.14 5.81 4.63
N HIS A 69 3.05 6.17 5.92
CA HIS A 69 1.90 6.92 6.44
C HIS A 69 1.67 8.26 5.72
N TYR A 70 2.71 8.82 5.12
CA TYR A 70 2.62 10.05 4.33
C TYR A 70 2.21 9.82 2.87
N LEU A 71 2.12 8.56 2.42
CA LEU A 71 1.69 8.19 1.05
C LEU A 71 0.18 8.43 0.89
N ARG A 72 -0.18 9.52 0.20
CA ARG A 72 -1.58 9.91 0.01
C ARG A 72 -2.22 9.34 -1.24
N LYS A 73 -1.41 9.03 -2.27
CA LYS A 73 -1.92 8.62 -3.57
C LYS A 73 -0.88 7.79 -4.31
N LEU A 74 -1.34 6.74 -4.96
CA LEU A 74 -0.61 5.96 -5.95
C LEU A 74 -1.31 6.11 -7.30
N GLU A 75 -0.53 6.22 -8.37
CA GLU A 75 -1.00 6.14 -9.75
C GLU A 75 -0.11 5.20 -10.55
N VAL A 76 -0.72 4.35 -11.37
CA VAL A 76 -0.03 3.57 -12.39
C VAL A 76 -0.59 3.97 -13.74
N ASP A 77 0.24 4.57 -14.57
CA ASP A 77 -0.14 5.01 -15.91
C ASP A 77 0.57 4.15 -16.97
N MET A 78 -0.19 3.73 -17.97
CA MET A 78 0.29 2.93 -19.10
C MET A 78 0.45 3.86 -20.30
N ALA A 79 1.62 3.85 -20.94
CA ALA A 79 1.84 4.67 -22.13
C ALA A 79 0.84 4.30 -23.25
N ASP A 80 0.50 5.26 -24.11
CA ASP A 80 -0.54 5.11 -25.15
C ASP A 80 -0.28 3.97 -26.13
N ASN A 81 0.98 3.71 -26.46
CA ASN A 81 1.36 2.64 -27.39
C ASN A 81 1.91 1.41 -26.66
N ASN A 82 1.54 1.23 -25.39
CA ASN A 82 2.10 0.20 -24.51
C ASN A 82 3.65 0.24 -24.48
N SER A 83 4.23 1.41 -24.72
CA SER A 83 5.68 1.64 -24.78
C SER A 83 6.33 1.75 -23.40
N GLY A 84 5.58 1.44 -22.35
CA GLY A 84 6.04 1.49 -20.98
C GLY A 84 4.90 1.75 -20.01
N TYR A 85 5.29 1.91 -18.75
CA TYR A 85 4.41 2.35 -17.68
C TYR A 85 5.19 3.16 -16.65
N CYS A 86 4.49 4.01 -15.91
CA CYS A 86 5.06 4.72 -14.79
C CYS A 86 4.24 4.49 -13.52
N ILE A 87 4.93 4.24 -12.42
CA ILE A 87 4.37 4.11 -11.08
C ILE A 87 4.73 5.39 -10.33
N LYS A 88 3.73 6.13 -9.88
CA LYS A 88 3.89 7.42 -9.23
C LYS A 88 3.27 7.42 -7.85
N PHE A 89 4.12 7.71 -6.86
CA PHE A 89 3.79 7.78 -5.46
C PHE A 89 3.76 9.24 -5.05
N TYR A 90 2.65 9.71 -4.49
CA TYR A 90 2.51 11.08 -4.01
C TYR A 90 2.50 11.09 -2.50
N PHE A 91 3.37 11.91 -1.93
CA PHE A 91 3.51 12.04 -0.49
C PHE A 91 2.94 13.38 -0.01
N ARG A 92 2.55 13.42 1.26
CA ARG A 92 2.39 14.67 2.00
C ARG A 92 3.78 15.17 2.43
N GLU A 93 3.83 16.42 2.88
CA GLU A 93 5.03 16.92 3.56
C GLU A 93 5.40 15.99 4.72
N ASN A 94 6.66 15.58 4.76
CA ASN A 94 7.14 14.53 5.66
C ASN A 94 8.59 14.79 6.06
N PRO A 95 9.07 14.21 7.19
CA PRO A 95 10.40 14.49 7.69
C PRO A 95 11.55 13.71 7.00
N TYR A 96 11.29 12.86 5.99
CA TYR A 96 12.28 11.96 5.39
C TYR A 96 12.90 12.50 4.10
N PHE A 97 12.09 13.11 3.23
CA PHE A 97 12.55 13.68 1.96
C PHE A 97 11.70 14.88 1.53
N LYS A 98 12.23 15.69 0.61
CA LYS A 98 11.57 16.90 0.11
C LYS A 98 10.69 16.70 -1.12
N ASN A 99 10.76 15.53 -1.76
CA ASN A 99 9.98 15.24 -2.96
C ASN A 99 8.48 15.21 -2.66
N ASP A 100 7.67 15.91 -3.45
CA ASP A 100 6.20 15.78 -3.40
C ASP A 100 5.71 14.43 -3.96
N PHE A 101 6.49 13.86 -4.88
CA PHE A 101 6.21 12.57 -5.49
C PHE A 101 7.49 11.87 -5.94
N LEU A 102 7.41 10.54 -5.99
CA LEU A 102 8.46 9.66 -6.53
C LEU A 102 7.89 8.88 -7.71
N VAL A 103 8.64 8.80 -8.80
CA VAL A 103 8.28 8.07 -10.03
C VAL A 103 9.29 6.96 -10.28
N LYS A 104 8.78 5.78 -10.63
CA LYS A 104 9.51 4.70 -11.29
C LYS A 104 8.91 4.51 -12.68
N GLU A 105 9.70 4.73 -13.71
CA GLU A 105 9.30 4.60 -15.11
C GLU A 105 10.01 3.40 -15.74
N ILE A 106 9.25 2.55 -16.43
CA ILE A 106 9.76 1.45 -17.25
C ILE A 106 9.35 1.73 -18.69
N SER A 107 10.32 1.81 -19.60
CA SER A 107 10.07 2.09 -21.03
C SER A 107 10.61 0.96 -21.92
N TYR A 108 9.88 0.64 -22.98
CA TYR A 108 10.27 -0.28 -24.04
C TYR A 108 10.81 0.54 -25.22
N LYS A 109 12.14 0.64 -25.34
CA LYS A 109 12.84 1.36 -26.43
C LYS A 109 13.60 0.36 -27.30
N GLN A 110 13.25 0.25 -28.58
CA GLN A 110 14.01 -0.54 -29.59
C GLN A 110 14.36 -1.96 -29.10
N ASP A 111 13.35 -2.74 -28.69
CA ASP A 111 13.46 -4.09 -28.15
C ASP A 111 14.28 -4.23 -26.84
N LYS A 112 14.53 -3.11 -26.14
CA LYS A 112 15.17 -3.11 -24.83
C LYS A 112 14.32 -2.36 -23.82
N MET A 113 14.23 -2.93 -22.62
CA MET A 113 13.64 -2.26 -21.46
C MET A 113 14.65 -1.34 -20.80
N ALA A 114 14.20 -0.16 -20.38
CA ALA A 114 14.97 0.78 -19.56
C ALA A 114 14.14 1.19 -18.34
N SER A 115 14.78 1.28 -17.17
CA SER A 115 14.17 1.86 -15.97
C SER A 115 14.79 3.21 -15.64
N GLU A 116 13.95 4.17 -15.30
CA GLU A 116 14.36 5.47 -14.74
C GLU A 116 13.57 5.71 -13.46
N SER A 117 14.22 6.31 -12.46
CA SER A 117 13.62 6.57 -11.16
C SER A 117 13.90 7.98 -10.69
N THR A 118 12.96 8.56 -9.95
CA THR A 118 13.16 9.83 -9.28
C THR A 118 14.27 9.70 -8.23
N LYS A 119 15.23 10.62 -8.26
CA LYS A 119 16.23 10.73 -7.21
C LYS A 119 15.58 11.32 -5.95
N ILE A 120 15.69 10.59 -4.85
CA ILE A 120 15.13 11.01 -3.56
C ILE A 120 16.05 12.07 -2.92
N ASP A 121 15.46 13.22 -2.57
CA ASP A 121 16.11 14.33 -1.87
C ASP A 121 15.90 14.19 -0.36
N TRP A 122 16.72 13.32 0.24
CA TRP A 122 16.66 12.99 1.66
C TRP A 122 16.97 14.20 2.56
N THR A 123 16.16 14.39 3.60
CA THR A 123 16.37 15.44 4.62
C THR A 123 17.54 15.12 5.53
N LYS A 124 17.73 13.83 5.84
CA LYS A 124 18.83 13.30 6.64
C LYS A 124 19.80 12.51 5.75
N PRO A 125 21.11 12.50 6.07
CA PRO A 125 22.06 11.69 5.34
C PRO A 125 21.72 10.21 5.52
N GLN A 126 21.29 9.57 4.43
CA GLN A 126 21.06 8.13 4.39
C GLN A 126 22.35 7.36 4.70
N LYS A 127 22.24 6.31 5.52
CA LYS A 127 23.35 5.39 5.76
C LYS A 127 23.68 4.73 4.42
N LYS A 128 24.80 5.12 3.81
CA LYS A 128 25.25 4.50 2.56
C LYS A 128 25.44 3.01 2.80
N THR A 129 24.64 2.18 2.15
CA THR A 129 25.03 0.78 1.96
C THR A 129 26.35 0.78 1.20
N PRO A 130 27.35 -0.02 1.61
CA PRO A 130 28.66 0.04 0.99
C PRO A 130 28.52 -0.27 -0.50
N ALA A 131 28.96 0.68 -1.34
CA ALA A 131 29.09 0.46 -2.77
C ALA A 131 29.95 -0.78 -2.97
N LYS A 132 29.41 -1.80 -3.64
CA LYS A 132 30.17 -3.02 -3.94
C LYS A 132 31.44 -2.65 -4.71
N ALA A 133 32.57 -3.17 -4.24
CA ALA A 133 33.88 -2.97 -4.85
C ALA A 133 33.85 -3.31 -6.36
N PRO A 134 34.53 -2.52 -7.21
CA PRO A 134 34.57 -2.76 -8.64
C PRO A 134 35.24 -4.13 -8.90
N GLY A 135 34.51 -5.08 -9.46
CA GLY A 135 35.05 -6.39 -9.86
C GLY A 135 34.26 -7.63 -9.42
N LYS A 136 33.28 -7.52 -8.52
CA LYS A 136 32.32 -8.62 -8.32
C LYS A 136 31.26 -8.57 -9.41
N LYS A 137 31.12 -9.66 -10.18
CA LYS A 137 29.99 -9.87 -11.10
C LYS A 137 28.70 -9.43 -10.39
N ARG A 138 27.89 -8.61 -11.07
CA ARG A 138 26.56 -8.19 -10.62
C ARG A 138 25.73 -9.44 -10.35
N THR A 139 25.78 -9.97 -9.12
CA THR A 139 24.80 -10.94 -8.67
C THR A 139 23.48 -10.20 -8.58
N ARG A 140 22.48 -10.70 -9.30
CA ARG A 140 21.07 -10.31 -9.22
C ARG A 140 20.69 -10.15 -7.76
N GLU A 141 20.62 -8.90 -7.28
CA GLU A 141 20.20 -8.59 -5.92
C GLU A 141 18.85 -7.90 -6.02
N GLU A 142 17.83 -8.55 -5.49
CA GLU A 142 16.56 -7.89 -5.19
C GLU A 142 16.87 -6.70 -4.25
N PRO A 143 16.19 -5.57 -4.45
CA PRO A 143 16.42 -4.39 -3.62
C PRO A 143 16.11 -4.75 -2.17
N LYS A 144 17.01 -4.35 -1.27
CA LYS A 144 16.94 -4.67 0.16
C LYS A 144 15.97 -3.80 0.94
N SER A 145 15.43 -2.76 0.31
CA SER A 145 14.47 -1.82 0.89
C SER A 145 13.61 -1.19 -0.20
N PHE A 146 12.44 -0.68 0.18
CA PHE A 146 11.49 -0.06 -0.75
C PHE A 146 12.04 1.22 -1.38
N PHE A 147 12.68 2.12 -0.64
CA PHE A 147 13.30 3.30 -1.26
C PHE A 147 14.63 2.95 -1.96
N GLY A 148 15.28 1.85 -1.57
CA GLY A 148 16.42 1.28 -2.29
C GLY A 148 16.04 0.83 -3.72
N TRP A 149 14.80 0.39 -3.94
CA TRP A 149 14.29 0.02 -5.26
C TRP A 149 14.28 1.20 -6.27
N PHE A 150 14.07 2.44 -5.82
CA PHE A 150 14.23 3.63 -6.68
C PHE A 150 15.68 3.87 -7.11
N SER A 151 16.66 3.28 -6.43
CA SER A 151 18.07 3.35 -6.84
C SER A 151 18.50 2.18 -7.74
N ASN A 152 17.67 1.14 -7.88
CA ASN A 152 17.97 -0.05 -8.68
C ASN A 152 17.24 0.00 -10.03
N ASN A 153 17.98 0.35 -11.09
CA ASN A 153 17.46 0.42 -12.45
C ASN A 153 18.17 -0.58 -13.40
N ASP A 154 18.90 -1.55 -12.85
CA ASP A 154 19.83 -2.39 -13.61
C ASP A 154 19.15 -3.48 -14.45
N ASP A 155 17.99 -3.98 -14.02
CA ASP A 155 17.26 -5.07 -14.68
C ASP A 155 15.72 -4.82 -14.71
N PRO A 156 15.26 -3.86 -15.53
CA PRO A 156 13.84 -3.54 -15.67
C PRO A 156 12.97 -4.72 -16.14
N ALA A 157 13.57 -5.72 -16.80
CA ALA A 157 12.86 -6.86 -17.35
C ALA A 157 12.41 -7.88 -16.28
N ASN A 158 13.00 -7.81 -15.09
CA ASN A 158 12.70 -8.69 -13.96
C ASN A 158 12.41 -7.88 -12.68
N ASP A 159 11.85 -6.67 -12.83
CA ASP A 159 11.51 -5.81 -11.71
C ASP A 159 10.21 -6.28 -11.06
N LYS A 160 10.32 -7.30 -10.21
CA LYS A 160 9.18 -7.93 -9.52
C LYS A 160 8.33 -6.94 -8.71
N ILE A 161 8.95 -5.92 -8.12
CA ILE A 161 8.22 -4.93 -7.32
C ILE A 161 7.35 -4.07 -8.24
N ALA A 162 7.90 -3.63 -9.37
CA ALA A 162 7.14 -2.89 -10.37
C ALA A 162 5.98 -3.74 -10.93
N GLU A 163 6.22 -5.04 -11.18
CA GLU A 163 5.21 -5.99 -11.64
C GLU A 163 4.09 -6.19 -10.59
N ILE A 164 4.44 -6.46 -9.33
CA ILE A 164 3.48 -6.60 -8.23
C ILE A 164 2.60 -5.35 -8.12
N ILE A 165 3.21 -4.15 -8.14
CA ILE A 165 2.45 -2.92 -8.01
C ILE A 165 1.51 -2.72 -9.20
N LYS A 166 1.99 -2.94 -10.44
CA LYS A 166 1.23 -2.72 -11.67
C LYS A 166 0.12 -3.75 -11.87
N ASP A 167 0.44 -5.02 -11.73
CA ASP A 167 -0.43 -6.13 -12.15
C ASP A 167 -1.29 -6.69 -11.02
N ASP A 168 -0.91 -6.47 -9.75
CA ASP A 168 -1.69 -6.95 -8.59
C ASP A 168 -2.24 -5.79 -7.74
N VAL A 169 -1.37 -5.08 -7.00
CA VAL A 169 -1.81 -4.06 -6.02
C VAL A 169 -2.68 -2.98 -6.68
N TRP A 170 -2.28 -2.49 -7.85
CA TRP A 170 -3.04 -1.47 -8.55
C TRP A 170 -4.42 -1.95 -9.01
N ALA A 171 -4.57 -3.21 -9.38
CA ALA A 171 -5.87 -3.78 -9.75
C ALA A 171 -6.72 -4.09 -8.50
N ASN A 172 -6.11 -4.68 -7.47
CA ASN A 172 -6.79 -5.36 -6.39
C ASN A 172 -6.63 -4.70 -5.02
N THR A 173 -6.31 -3.40 -4.96
CA THR A 173 -5.98 -2.69 -3.72
C THR A 173 -6.95 -2.87 -2.54
N LEU A 174 -8.24 -3.18 -2.78
CA LEU A 174 -9.20 -3.41 -1.70
C LEU A 174 -8.96 -4.73 -0.95
N GLN A 175 -8.42 -5.76 -1.62
CA GLN A 175 -8.18 -7.07 -1.02
C GLN A 175 -7.11 -7.03 0.08
N TYR A 176 -6.18 -6.07 -0.02
CA TYR A 176 -5.13 -5.87 0.97
C TYR A 176 -5.50 -4.83 2.02
N TYR A 177 -6.49 -3.99 1.74
CA TYR A 177 -6.97 -2.99 2.70
C TYR A 177 -7.99 -3.58 3.69
N LEU A 178 -8.84 -4.50 3.22
CA LEU A 178 -9.85 -5.16 4.04
C LEU A 178 -9.24 -6.46 4.61
N PRO A 179 -9.02 -6.58 5.93
CA PRO A 179 -8.66 -7.85 6.54
C PRO A 179 -9.75 -8.89 6.25
N ASP A 180 -9.36 -10.15 6.10
CA ASP A 180 -10.33 -11.25 6.01
C ASP A 180 -11.16 -11.26 7.31
N PRO A 181 -12.50 -11.21 7.26
CA PRO A 181 -13.33 -11.17 8.47
C PRO A 181 -13.13 -12.39 9.39
N ASP A 182 -12.53 -13.46 8.87
CA ASP A 182 -12.21 -14.68 9.62
C ASP A 182 -10.84 -14.63 10.33
N MET A 183 -10.06 -13.55 10.18
CA MET A 183 -8.76 -13.34 10.86
C MET A 183 -8.89 -12.51 12.15
N GLU A 184 -10.07 -11.99 12.49
CA GLU A 184 -10.36 -11.44 13.83
C GLU A 184 -10.69 -12.58 14.80
N GLY A 185 -9.68 -13.38 15.15
CA GLY A 185 -9.76 -14.42 16.17
C GLY A 185 -8.86 -14.10 17.36
N GLU A 186 -9.49 -13.80 18.49
CA GLU A 186 -8.93 -13.77 19.87
C GLU A 186 -8.02 -12.57 20.25
N ASP A 187 -8.63 -11.39 20.41
CA ASP A 187 -8.22 -10.48 21.51
C ASP A 187 -9.34 -10.49 22.57
N ASP A 188 -9.42 -11.60 23.31
CA ASP A 188 -10.25 -11.67 24.51
C ASP A 188 -9.51 -10.88 25.60
N SER A 189 -9.78 -9.58 25.60
CA SER A 189 -9.24 -8.61 26.53
C SER A 189 -9.62 -9.06 27.93
N ASN A 190 -8.63 -9.58 28.65
CA ASN A 190 -8.75 -9.99 30.04
C ASN A 190 -9.13 -8.78 30.92
N GLU A 191 -10.43 -8.54 31.09
CA GLU A 191 -10.99 -7.57 32.03
C GLU A 191 -10.89 -8.14 33.45
N SER A 192 -9.67 -8.16 34.00
CA SER A 192 -9.47 -8.26 35.45
C SER A 192 -9.55 -6.87 36.06
N SER A 193 -10.77 -6.44 36.38
CA SER A 193 -11.00 -5.29 37.28
C SER A 193 -11.05 -5.81 38.72
N GLU A 194 -9.90 -5.93 39.37
CA GLU A 194 -9.83 -5.98 40.84
C GLU A 194 -9.94 -4.55 41.40
N GLY A 195 -10.94 -4.34 42.25
CA GLY A 195 -11.16 -3.11 43.00
C GLY A 195 -12.11 -3.36 44.17
N GLU A 196 -11.53 -3.76 45.29
CA GLU A 196 -12.18 -4.09 46.55
C GLU A 196 -12.47 -2.85 47.43
N GLU A 197 -13.48 -2.98 48.29
CA GLU A 197 -13.72 -2.34 49.60
C GLU A 197 -14.45 -0.98 49.71
N GLY A 198 -15.42 -0.94 50.63
CA GLY A 198 -16.20 0.23 51.02
C GLY A 198 -17.33 -0.05 52.02
N ASP A 199 -16.96 -0.49 53.22
CA ASP A 199 -17.75 -0.64 54.46
C ASP A 199 -18.77 0.50 54.74
N GLU A 200 -20.05 0.16 54.95
CA GLU A 200 -21.06 1.08 55.48
C GLU A 200 -21.38 0.74 56.94
N THR A 201 -20.68 1.42 57.85
CA THR A 201 -21.17 1.64 59.23
C THR A 201 -21.56 3.10 59.39
N ASN A 202 -22.83 3.36 59.67
CA ASN A 202 -23.22 4.52 60.47
C ASN A 202 -24.61 4.30 61.10
N GLY A 203 -24.60 4.19 62.42
CA GLY A 203 -25.81 4.29 63.23
C GLY A 203 -26.19 5.74 63.45
N ASP A 204 -27.49 6.01 63.53
CA ASP A 204 -27.99 7.11 64.34
C ASP A 204 -29.24 6.68 65.12
N LYS A 205 -29.30 7.17 66.35
CA LYS A 205 -30.22 6.80 67.42
C LYS A 205 -31.40 7.76 67.45
N THR A 206 -32.62 7.24 67.61
CA THR A 206 -33.68 7.99 68.31
C THR A 206 -34.57 7.09 69.17
N ALA A 207 -34.34 7.22 70.48
CA ALA A 207 -35.21 7.21 71.65
C ALA A 207 -36.58 6.47 71.68
N GLN A 208 -36.68 5.61 72.71
CA GLN A 208 -37.74 5.47 73.74
C GLN A 208 -39.20 5.16 73.38
N ALA A 209 -39.64 3.95 73.79
CA ALA A 209 -40.72 3.69 74.76
C ALA A 209 -40.68 2.18 75.12
N SER A 210 -40.45 1.79 76.38
CA SER A 210 -41.49 1.28 77.32
C SER A 210 -42.40 0.21 76.69
N GLY A 211 -42.51 -1.04 77.11
CA GLY A 211 -42.10 -1.77 78.30
C GLY A 211 -42.90 -3.09 78.32
N ASP A 212 -42.38 -4.06 79.08
CA ASP A 212 -43.09 -5.18 79.72
C ASP A 212 -43.61 -6.39 78.90
N GLY A 213 -43.47 -7.58 79.52
CA GLY A 213 -44.45 -8.67 79.32
C GLY A 213 -44.00 -10.00 78.69
N THR A 214 -43.20 -10.78 79.43
CA THR A 214 -43.37 -12.23 79.73
C THR A 214 -43.90 -13.28 78.71
N SER A 215 -43.15 -14.38 78.66
CA SER A 215 -43.55 -15.82 78.68
C SER A 215 -44.18 -16.51 77.47
N SER A 216 -43.58 -17.68 77.19
CA SER A 216 -44.17 -19.00 76.82
C SER A 216 -45.22 -19.00 75.70
N ASN A 217 -45.07 -19.80 74.65
CA ASN A 217 -44.87 -21.25 74.63
C ASN A 217 -44.64 -21.68 73.18
#